data_AF-X0YGH2-F1
#
_entry.id   AF-X0YGH2-F1
#
_cell.length_a   1.000
_cell.length_b   1.000
_cell.length_c   1.000
_cell.angle_alpha   90.00
_cell.angle_beta   90.00
_cell.angle_gamma   90.00
#
_symmetry.space_group_name_H-M   'P 1'
#
loop_
_entity.id
_entity.type
_entity.pdbx_description
1 polymer ?
#
loop_
_entity_poly.entity_id
_entity_poly.type
_entity_poly.pdbx_seq_one_letter_code
_entity_poly.pdbx_strand_id
1 'polypeptide(L)'
;CTIFFMDMRSHGKGFERYYNDAKEKLGVRFIRSRVPTIESVEGRDDLLITYINDDEEMVEESFDMAVLSVGLEISPEVKELARKLGIDLTEGQFCDTGSFRPVTTSRDGIYVCGVFQGPKDIPQSVIEACSAAAEAGALLKEARHTLTTEKVIPRETNVLGERPRIGVFICQCGINIGGVVDVPAVRDYAASLPYVEYVTDNLYTCSQDTQEIMTRVIMENSLNRIVVAACTPKTHEALFQETLANAGL
;
A
#
# COMPACT_ATOMS: atom_id res chain seq x y z
N CYS A 1 -21.26 12.47 -8.88
CA CYS A 1 -20.37 12.91 -7.78
C CYS A 1 -19.91 14.33 -8.07
N THR A 2 -19.78 15.15 -7.02
CA THR A 2 -19.37 16.56 -7.10
C THR A 2 -18.24 16.80 -6.12
N ILE A 3 -17.17 17.43 -6.60
CA ILE A 3 -15.99 17.76 -5.81
C ILE A 3 -15.90 19.27 -5.69
N PHE A 4 -16.02 19.78 -4.47
CA PHE A 4 -15.79 21.18 -4.13
C PHE A 4 -14.31 21.40 -3.80
N PHE A 5 -13.69 22.42 -4.40
CA PHE A 5 -12.26 22.70 -4.23
C PHE A 5 -11.96 24.19 -4.33
N MET A 6 -10.80 24.62 -3.80
CA MET A 6 -10.28 25.99 -4.01
C MET A 6 -9.30 26.02 -5.18
N ASP A 7 -8.28 25.16 -5.10
CA ASP A 7 -7.25 24.98 -6.12
C ASP A 7 -7.04 23.49 -6.36
N MET A 8 -7.10 23.07 -7.63
CA MET A 8 -6.83 21.68 -8.00
C MET A 8 -5.32 21.45 -8.04
N ARG A 9 -4.81 20.54 -7.21
CA ARG A 9 -3.35 20.29 -7.07
C ARG A 9 -2.92 18.98 -7.72
N SER A 10 -3.21 18.83 -9.01
CA SER A 10 -2.88 17.67 -9.87
C SER A 10 -1.40 17.63 -10.32
N HIS A 11 -0.48 18.00 -9.43
CA HIS A 11 0.95 17.99 -9.73
C HIS A 11 1.49 16.55 -9.80
N GLY A 12 2.47 16.33 -10.68
CA GLY A 12 3.07 15.01 -10.90
C GLY A 12 2.67 14.36 -12.22
N LYS A 13 3.35 13.26 -12.55
CA LYS A 13 3.20 12.61 -13.85
C LYS A 13 1.83 11.91 -13.94
N GLY A 14 1.01 12.39 -14.89
CA GLY A 14 -0.28 11.76 -15.21
C GLY A 14 -1.46 12.20 -14.33
N PHE A 15 -1.24 13.03 -13.31
CA PHE A 15 -2.29 13.46 -12.39
C PHE A 15 -3.28 14.41 -13.08
N GLU A 16 -2.80 15.34 -13.91
CA GLU A 16 -3.66 16.20 -14.71
C GLU A 16 -4.52 15.40 -15.72
N ARG A 17 -3.93 14.35 -16.31
CA ARG A 17 -4.68 13.44 -17.18
C ARG A 17 -5.77 12.71 -16.38
N TYR A 18 -5.48 12.28 -15.17
CA TYR A 18 -6.47 11.63 -14.30
C TYR A 18 -7.62 12.59 -13.95
N TYR A 19 -7.31 13.84 -13.63
CA TYR A 19 -8.31 14.90 -13.44
C TYR A 19 -9.20 15.09 -14.68
N ASN A 20 -8.61 15.23 -15.87
CA ASN A 20 -9.34 15.40 -17.12
C ASN A 20 -10.18 14.17 -17.46
N ASP A 21 -9.65 12.96 -17.28
CA ASP A 21 -10.39 11.71 -17.50
C ASP A 21 -11.61 11.62 -16.55
N ALA A 22 -11.47 12.02 -15.29
CA ALA A 22 -12.59 12.05 -14.33
C ALA A 22 -13.68 13.05 -14.75
N LYS A 23 -13.29 14.23 -15.23
CA LYS A 23 -14.23 15.26 -15.70
C LYS A 23 -14.93 14.85 -17.00
N GLU A 24 -14.17 14.46 -18.02
CA GLU A 24 -14.65 14.26 -19.38
C GLU A 24 -15.30 12.89 -19.62
N LYS A 25 -14.76 11.82 -19.00
CA LYS A 25 -15.19 10.44 -19.26
C LYS A 25 -16.14 9.89 -18.19
N LEU A 26 -15.98 10.34 -16.95
CA LEU A 26 -16.76 9.85 -15.82
C LEU A 26 -17.85 10.83 -15.36
N GLY A 27 -17.88 12.05 -15.93
CA GLY A 27 -18.88 13.06 -15.61
C GLY A 27 -18.80 13.61 -14.18
N VAL A 28 -17.61 13.57 -13.55
CA VAL A 28 -17.41 14.16 -12.23
C VAL A 28 -17.48 15.68 -12.34
N ARG A 29 -18.34 16.31 -11.54
CA ARG A 29 -18.44 17.76 -11.45
C ARG A 29 -17.39 18.30 -10.50
N PHE A 30 -16.65 19.31 -10.94
CA PHE A 30 -15.68 20.02 -10.12
C PHE A 30 -16.14 21.46 -9.98
N ILE A 31 -16.40 21.90 -8.75
CA ILE A 31 -16.93 23.23 -8.45
C ILE A 31 -15.89 23.98 -7.63
N ARG A 32 -15.45 25.13 -8.15
CA ARG A 32 -14.43 25.94 -7.49
C ARG A 32 -15.07 26.80 -6.41
N SER A 33 -15.30 26.21 -5.25
CA SER A 33 -15.89 26.88 -4.09
C SER A 33 -15.38 26.29 -2.78
N ARG A 34 -15.17 27.16 -1.79
CA ARG A 34 -14.94 26.75 -0.41
C ARG A 34 -16.28 26.66 0.30
N VAL A 35 -16.75 25.43 0.52
CA VAL A 35 -17.98 25.17 1.27
C VAL A 35 -17.83 25.64 2.72
N PRO A 36 -18.71 26.54 3.21
CA PRO A 36 -18.63 27.06 4.56
C PRO A 36 -19.26 26.12 5.59
N THR A 37 -20.37 25.46 5.25
CA THR A 37 -21.17 24.63 6.16
C THR A 37 -21.89 23.55 5.37
N ILE A 38 -22.13 22.41 6.03
CA ILE A 38 -22.98 21.33 5.54
C ILE A 38 -24.12 21.19 6.54
N GLU A 39 -25.35 21.31 6.07
CA GLU A 39 -26.55 21.29 6.91
C GLU A 39 -27.34 20.01 6.66
N SER A 40 -27.94 19.44 7.71
CA SER A 40 -28.90 18.35 7.56
C SER A 40 -30.30 18.92 7.33
N VAL A 41 -31.06 18.37 6.39
CA VAL A 41 -32.44 18.81 6.15
C VAL A 41 -33.40 18.12 7.13
N GLU A 42 -34.21 18.89 7.86
CA GLU A 42 -35.19 18.31 8.79
C GLU A 42 -36.16 17.34 8.08
N GLY A 43 -36.26 16.11 8.61
CA GLY A 43 -37.16 15.09 8.09
C GLY A 43 -36.66 14.38 6.82
N ARG A 44 -35.42 14.60 6.39
CA ARG A 44 -34.75 13.86 5.31
C ARG A 44 -33.34 13.44 5.74
N ASP A 45 -32.82 12.40 5.10
CA ASP A 45 -31.40 12.01 5.25
C ASP A 45 -30.47 12.80 4.31
N ASP A 46 -31.01 13.83 3.64
CA ASP A 46 -30.29 14.66 2.68
C ASP A 46 -29.40 15.70 3.39
N LEU A 47 -28.21 15.91 2.84
CA LEU A 47 -27.27 16.96 3.23
C LEU A 47 -27.39 18.14 2.27
N LEU A 48 -27.64 19.34 2.79
CA LEU A 48 -27.67 20.58 2.04
C LEU A 48 -26.29 21.24 2.05
N ILE A 49 -25.79 21.58 0.87
CA ILE A 49 -24.53 22.30 0.69
C ILE A 49 -24.80 23.59 -0.08
N THR A 50 -24.50 24.72 0.57
CA THR A 50 -24.55 26.05 -0.05
C THR A 50 -23.17 26.45 -0.54
N TYR A 51 -23.07 26.86 -1.81
CA TYR A 51 -21.82 27.25 -2.45
C TYR A 51 -22.02 28.35 -3.49
N ILE A 52 -20.93 29.00 -3.89
CA ILE A 52 -20.92 29.95 -5.01
C ILE A 52 -20.51 29.18 -6.28
N ASN A 53 -21.30 29.25 -7.34
CA ASN A 53 -20.99 28.61 -8.62
C ASN A 53 -20.01 29.46 -9.47
N ASP A 54 -19.67 28.97 -10.66
CA ASP A 54 -18.75 29.69 -11.57
C ASP A 54 -19.34 31.02 -12.11
N ASP A 55 -20.67 31.19 -12.05
CA ASP A 55 -21.40 32.40 -12.44
C ASP A 55 -21.58 33.40 -11.26
N GLU A 56 -20.89 33.16 -10.14
CA GLU A 56 -20.96 33.95 -8.90
C GLU A 56 -22.33 33.94 -8.18
N GLU A 57 -23.18 32.97 -8.51
CA GLU A 57 -24.48 32.80 -7.89
C GLU A 57 -24.41 31.88 -6.67
N MET A 58 -25.20 32.20 -5.64
CA MET A 58 -25.38 31.32 -4.49
C MET A 58 -26.32 30.18 -4.86
N VAL A 59 -25.82 28.96 -4.80
CA VAL A 59 -26.55 27.72 -5.12
C VAL A 59 -26.66 26.88 -3.86
N GLU A 60 -27.86 26.35 -3.63
CA GLU A 60 -28.12 25.33 -2.62
C GLU A 60 -28.39 24.01 -3.34
N GLU A 61 -27.64 22.97 -2.98
CA GLU A 61 -27.77 21.66 -3.59
C GLU A 61 -27.79 20.55 -2.53
N SER A 62 -28.71 19.59 -2.70
CA SER A 62 -28.87 18.44 -1.80
C SER A 62 -28.04 17.24 -2.27
N PHE A 63 -27.42 16.53 -1.31
CA PHE A 63 -26.59 15.36 -1.53
C PHE A 63 -26.93 14.25 -0.52
N ASP A 64 -26.87 13.00 -0.93
CA ASP A 64 -27.11 11.85 -0.03
C ASP A 64 -25.91 11.57 0.91
N MET A 65 -24.71 12.04 0.55
CA MET A 65 -23.48 11.78 1.30
C MET A 65 -22.44 12.87 1.05
N ALA A 66 -21.76 13.29 2.12
CA ALA A 66 -20.59 14.16 2.06
C ALA A 66 -19.34 13.39 2.47
N VAL A 67 -18.28 13.48 1.65
CA VAL A 67 -16.97 12.90 1.94
C VAL A 67 -15.98 14.03 2.20
N LEU A 68 -15.47 14.10 3.44
CA LEU A 68 -14.48 15.10 3.82
C LEU A 68 -13.07 14.62 3.42
N SER A 69 -12.47 15.31 2.44
CA SER A 69 -11.08 15.06 2.03
C SER A 69 -10.12 15.69 3.05
N VAL A 70 -9.97 15.04 4.21
CA VAL A 70 -9.18 15.54 5.34
C VAL A 70 -7.68 15.55 5.03
N GLY A 71 -6.97 16.52 5.62
CA GLY A 71 -5.51 16.62 5.53
C GLY A 71 -4.80 15.55 6.36
N LEU A 72 -3.47 15.50 6.21
CA LEU A 72 -2.61 14.63 7.02
C LEU A 72 -2.14 15.36 8.27
N GLU A 73 -2.20 14.66 9.41
CA GLU A 73 -1.63 15.09 10.68
C GLU A 73 -0.82 13.95 11.30
N ILE A 74 0.16 14.30 12.12
CA ILE A 74 1.00 13.33 12.82
C ILE A 74 0.38 12.97 14.17
N SER A 75 0.37 11.67 14.49
CA SER A 75 -0.21 11.17 15.74
C SER A 75 0.61 11.60 16.97
N PRO A 76 -0.01 11.70 18.16
CA PRO A 76 0.70 12.03 19.40
C PRO A 76 1.86 11.08 19.71
N GLU A 77 1.73 9.79 19.39
CA GLU A 77 2.74 8.76 19.63
C GLU A 77 3.99 8.98 18.77
N VAL A 78 3.81 9.43 17.52
CA VAL A 78 4.94 9.74 16.64
C VAL A 78 5.65 11.02 17.09
N LYS A 79 4.92 12.03 17.57
CA LYS A 79 5.52 13.25 18.17
C LYS A 79 6.32 12.92 19.43
N GLU A 80 5.79 12.00 20.26
CA GLU A 80 6.50 11.47 21.43
C GLU A 80 7.79 10.75 21.02
N LEU A 81 7.73 9.92 19.99
CA LEU A 81 8.90 9.23 19.44
C LEU A 81 9.96 10.23 18.95
N ALA A 82 9.55 11.25 18.19
CA ALA A 82 10.45 12.30 17.70
C ALA A 82 11.18 12.99 18.87
N ARG A 83 10.46 13.34 19.94
CA ARG A 83 11.06 13.95 21.13
C ARG A 83 12.04 13.03 21.84
N LYS A 84 11.71 11.75 22.00
CA LYS A 84 12.61 10.74 22.59
C LYS A 84 13.87 10.55 21.75
N LEU A 85 13.74 10.63 20.43
CA LEU A 85 14.84 10.57 19.49
C LEU A 85 15.58 11.91 19.37
N GLY A 86 15.10 13.00 19.97
CA GLY A 86 15.73 14.33 19.87
C GLY A 86 15.72 14.87 18.44
N ILE A 87 14.61 14.68 17.72
CA ILE A 87 14.38 15.16 16.36
C ILE A 87 13.50 16.42 16.44
N ASP A 88 13.90 17.46 15.72
CA ASP A 88 13.15 18.70 15.63
C ASP A 88 11.94 18.56 14.70
N LEU A 89 10.86 19.29 15.04
CA LEU A 89 9.62 19.31 14.27
C LEU A 89 9.36 20.71 13.71
N THR A 90 8.79 20.74 12.51
CA THR A 90 8.24 21.95 11.88
C THR A 90 7.04 22.49 12.65
N GLU A 91 6.58 23.70 12.31
CA GLU A 91 5.32 24.26 12.86
C GLU A 91 4.13 23.31 12.66
N GLY A 92 4.06 22.68 11.49
CA GLY A 92 3.05 21.66 11.14
C GLY A 92 3.23 20.31 11.83
N GLN A 93 4.18 20.17 12.76
CA GLN A 93 4.46 18.94 13.53
C GLN A 93 4.97 17.76 12.69
N PHE A 94 5.53 18.02 11.52
CA PHE A 94 6.29 17.07 10.70
C PHE A 94 7.79 17.15 11.03
N CYS A 95 8.57 16.13 10.71
CA CYS A 95 10.02 16.15 10.88
C CYS A 95 10.66 17.33 10.15
N ASP A 96 11.47 18.12 10.84
CA ASP A 96 12.20 19.22 10.23
C ASP A 96 13.39 18.69 9.42
N THR A 97 13.47 19.11 8.15
CA THR A 97 14.48 18.65 7.18
C THR A 97 14.87 19.81 6.25
N GLY A 98 16.09 19.77 5.69
CA GLY A 98 16.60 20.83 4.82
C GLY A 98 16.50 20.49 3.32
N SER A 99 16.45 21.52 2.47
CA SER A 99 16.33 21.35 1.00
C SER A 99 17.49 20.57 0.36
N PHE A 100 18.70 20.68 0.91
CA PHE A 100 19.88 19.97 0.38
C PHE A 100 20.07 18.57 0.99
N ARG A 101 19.34 18.25 2.05
CA ARG A 101 19.38 16.95 2.74
C ARG A 101 17.97 16.57 3.18
N PRO A 102 17.08 16.21 2.24
CA PRO A 102 15.65 16.10 2.50
C PRO A 102 15.26 14.89 3.37
N VAL A 103 16.18 13.93 3.54
CA VAL A 103 15.95 12.69 4.32
C VAL A 103 16.76 12.65 5.62
N THR A 104 17.54 13.68 5.93
CA THR A 104 18.28 13.77 7.18
C THR A 104 17.48 14.55 8.21
N THR A 105 17.37 14.02 9.42
CA THR A 105 16.77 14.75 10.54
C THR A 105 17.76 15.74 11.15
N SER A 106 17.35 16.49 12.17
CA SER A 106 18.27 17.34 12.95
C SER A 106 19.27 16.55 13.81
N ARG A 107 19.12 15.23 13.91
CA ARG A 107 20.04 14.36 14.63
C ARG A 107 20.83 13.46 13.67
N ASP A 108 22.15 13.59 13.72
CA ASP A 108 23.06 12.78 12.92
C ASP A 108 22.86 11.28 13.15
N GLY A 109 22.90 10.52 12.05
CA GLY A 109 22.65 9.07 12.06
C GLY A 109 21.17 8.68 12.14
N ILE A 110 20.25 9.64 12.28
CA ILE A 110 18.81 9.41 12.17
C ILE A 110 18.28 10.04 10.88
N TYR A 111 17.57 9.22 10.12
CA TYR A 111 17.00 9.57 8.82
C TYR A 111 15.48 9.45 8.85
N VAL A 112 14.82 10.16 7.94
CA VAL A 112 13.36 10.17 7.81
C VAL A 112 12.96 9.91 6.37
N CYS A 113 11.82 9.25 6.18
CA CYS A 113 11.17 9.10 4.89
C CYS A 113 9.65 9.03 5.05
N GLY A 114 8.92 9.31 3.97
CA GLY A 114 7.48 9.17 3.92
C GLY A 114 6.75 10.32 4.62
N VAL A 115 5.50 10.06 5.02
CA VAL A 115 4.56 11.11 5.45
C VAL A 115 4.97 11.83 6.74
N PHE A 116 5.85 11.25 7.56
CA PHE A 116 6.36 11.94 8.76
C PHE A 116 7.23 13.16 8.41
N GLN A 117 7.91 13.17 7.26
CA GLN A 117 8.64 14.35 6.77
C GLN A 117 7.70 15.45 6.26
N GLY A 118 6.49 15.09 5.83
CA GLY A 118 5.50 16.02 5.29
C GLY A 118 4.46 15.30 4.41
N PRO A 119 3.28 15.91 4.16
CA PRO A 119 2.24 15.33 3.32
C PRO A 119 2.73 15.05 1.90
N LYS A 120 2.59 13.81 1.43
CA LYS A 120 3.07 13.36 0.11
C LYS A 120 2.37 12.09 -0.35
N ASP A 121 2.59 11.73 -1.61
CA ASP A 121 2.07 10.51 -2.20
C ASP A 121 3.01 9.29 -1.98
N ILE A 122 2.52 8.12 -2.39
CA ILE A 122 3.25 6.85 -2.26
C ILE A 122 4.55 6.88 -3.08
N PRO A 123 4.56 7.26 -4.38
CA PRO A 123 5.80 7.36 -5.14
C PRO A 123 6.88 8.21 -4.49
N GLN A 124 6.55 9.41 -4.00
CA GLN A 124 7.50 10.26 -3.29
C GLN A 124 8.00 9.60 -2.01
N SER A 125 7.12 8.97 -1.24
CA SER A 125 7.49 8.23 -0.03
C SER A 125 8.48 7.10 -0.31
N VAL A 126 8.30 6.36 -1.40
CA VAL A 126 9.22 5.30 -1.82
C VAL A 126 10.58 5.86 -2.22
N ILE A 127 10.60 6.97 -2.96
CA ILE A 127 11.85 7.65 -3.36
C ILE A 127 12.62 8.10 -2.11
N GLU A 128 11.95 8.73 -1.14
CA GLU A 128 12.57 9.13 0.12
C GLU A 128 13.09 7.93 0.91
N ALA A 129 12.35 6.82 0.94
CA ALA A 129 12.81 5.61 1.62
C ALA A 129 14.11 5.08 0.99
N CYS A 130 14.21 5.07 -0.35
CA CYS A 130 15.43 4.72 -1.05
C CYS A 130 16.58 5.69 -0.72
N SER A 131 16.31 7.00 -0.69
CA SER A 131 17.30 8.01 -0.34
C SER A 131 17.79 7.87 1.10
N ALA A 132 16.88 7.68 2.07
CA ALA A 132 17.23 7.45 3.48
C ALA A 132 18.07 6.18 3.65
N ALA A 133 17.71 5.10 2.95
CA ALA A 133 18.49 3.86 2.97
C ALA A 133 19.89 4.04 2.36
N ALA A 134 20.02 4.84 1.29
CA ALA A 134 21.31 5.14 0.68
C ALA A 134 22.22 5.97 1.60
N GLU A 135 21.68 7.00 2.27
CA GLU A 135 22.41 7.82 3.23
C GLU A 135 22.86 7.01 4.45
N ALA A 136 21.96 6.20 5.02
CA ALA A 136 22.30 5.28 6.11
C ALA A 136 23.35 4.24 5.67
N GLY A 137 23.22 3.69 4.45
CA GLY A 137 24.17 2.75 3.88
C GLY A 137 25.54 3.37 3.63
N ALA A 138 25.60 4.65 3.24
CA ALA A 138 26.86 5.38 3.07
C ALA A 138 27.60 5.54 4.40
N LEU A 139 26.87 5.83 5.48
CA LEU A 139 27.43 5.88 6.85
C LEU A 139 27.98 4.52 7.29
N LEU A 140 27.31 3.43 6.91
CA LEU A 140 27.68 2.06 7.29
C LEU A 140 28.69 1.38 6.35
N LYS A 141 29.27 2.12 5.40
CA LYS A 141 30.17 1.59 4.36
C LYS A 141 31.29 0.72 4.93
N GLU A 142 31.95 1.16 5.99
CA GLU A 142 33.10 0.44 6.57
C GLU A 142 32.70 -0.89 7.23
N ALA A 143 31.44 -1.03 7.66
CA ALA A 143 30.90 -2.25 8.24
C ALA A 143 30.26 -3.18 7.19
N ARG A 144 30.29 -2.81 5.90
CA ARG A 144 29.65 -3.57 4.83
C ARG A 144 30.21 -5.00 4.82
N HIS A 145 29.29 -5.96 4.75
CA HIS A 145 29.55 -7.40 4.74
C HIS A 145 30.03 -8.06 6.03
N THR A 146 30.31 -7.30 7.10
CA THR A 146 30.85 -7.86 8.35
C THR A 146 29.91 -8.83 9.08
N LEU A 147 28.60 -8.74 8.83
CA LEU A 147 27.56 -9.63 9.38
C LEU A 147 26.85 -10.47 8.31
N THR A 148 27.43 -10.61 7.12
CA THR A 148 26.82 -11.44 6.06
C THR A 148 26.88 -12.90 6.48
N THR A 149 25.75 -13.60 6.36
CA THR A 149 25.69 -15.06 6.50
C THR A 149 25.45 -15.69 5.14
N GLU A 150 26.00 -16.88 4.91
CA GLU A 150 25.61 -17.66 3.73
C GLU A 150 24.17 -18.14 3.92
N LYS A 151 23.34 -17.89 2.90
CA LYS A 151 21.97 -18.41 2.88
C LYS A 151 22.04 -19.93 2.77
N VAL A 152 21.63 -20.63 3.82
CA VAL A 152 21.50 -22.09 3.79
C VAL A 152 20.22 -22.43 3.03
N ILE A 153 20.37 -22.84 1.78
CA ILE A 153 19.25 -23.39 1.00
C ILE A 153 19.05 -24.83 1.47
N PRO A 154 17.85 -25.21 1.94
CA PRO A 154 17.56 -26.59 2.30
C PRO A 154 17.83 -27.54 1.13
N ARG A 155 18.24 -28.76 1.43
CA ARG A 155 18.39 -29.79 0.41
C ARG A 155 17.03 -30.08 -0.21
N GLU A 156 16.97 -30.10 -1.55
CA GLU A 156 15.77 -30.49 -2.28
C GLU A 156 15.31 -31.90 -1.89
N THR A 157 14.01 -32.00 -1.65
CA THR A 157 13.32 -33.25 -1.32
C THR A 157 13.00 -33.97 -2.62
N ASN A 158 13.47 -35.21 -2.75
CA ASN A 158 13.10 -36.01 -3.91
C ASN A 158 11.68 -36.55 -3.75
N VAL A 159 10.74 -35.95 -4.49
CA VAL A 159 9.31 -36.30 -4.49
C VAL A 159 8.90 -37.17 -5.68
N LEU A 160 9.87 -37.77 -6.39
CA LEU A 160 9.59 -38.68 -7.51
C LEU A 160 8.89 -39.95 -7.04
N GLY A 161 7.74 -40.26 -7.65
CA GLY A 161 6.94 -41.45 -7.34
C GLY A 161 5.99 -41.27 -6.15
N GLU A 162 6.01 -40.12 -5.48
CA GLU A 162 5.04 -39.82 -4.42
C GLU A 162 3.66 -39.47 -4.99
N ARG A 163 2.62 -39.76 -4.20
CA ARG A 163 1.27 -39.27 -4.50
C ARG A 163 1.28 -37.73 -4.48
N PRO A 164 0.64 -37.04 -5.45
CA PRO A 164 0.54 -35.59 -5.40
C PRO A 164 -0.16 -35.14 -4.11
N ARG A 165 0.45 -34.17 -3.44
CA ARG A 165 -0.06 -33.45 -2.27
C ARG A 165 0.02 -31.97 -2.58
N ILE A 166 -1.07 -31.45 -3.12
CA ILE A 166 -1.11 -30.14 -3.76
C ILE A 166 -1.52 -29.09 -2.72
N GLY A 167 -0.71 -28.04 -2.59
CA GLY A 167 -1.08 -26.80 -1.90
C GLY A 167 -1.50 -25.73 -2.89
N VAL A 168 -2.65 -25.12 -2.67
CA VAL A 168 -3.17 -24.04 -3.52
C VAL A 168 -3.22 -22.74 -2.71
N PHE A 169 -2.48 -21.74 -3.15
CA PHE A 169 -2.39 -20.42 -2.51
C PHE A 169 -3.01 -19.39 -3.45
N ILE A 170 -4.10 -18.76 -3.02
CA ILE A 170 -4.89 -17.85 -3.85
C ILE A 170 -4.73 -16.43 -3.32
N CYS A 171 -4.15 -15.56 -4.14
CA CYS A 171 -3.88 -14.18 -3.75
C CYS A 171 -5.14 -13.32 -3.91
N GLN A 172 -5.57 -12.67 -2.83
CA GLN A 172 -6.63 -11.67 -2.85
C GLN A 172 -6.03 -10.26 -2.86
N CYS A 173 -5.24 -9.92 -3.89
CA CYS A 173 -4.55 -8.63 -3.99
C CYS A 173 -5.53 -7.45 -4.18
N GLY A 174 -6.21 -7.04 -3.10
CA GLY A 174 -7.16 -5.92 -3.06
C GLY A 174 -8.12 -5.91 -4.26
N ILE A 175 -8.27 -4.75 -4.89
CA ILE A 175 -9.10 -4.57 -6.09
C ILE A 175 -8.53 -5.25 -7.34
N ASN A 176 -7.23 -5.55 -7.38
CA ASN A 176 -6.59 -6.08 -8.60
C ASN A 176 -7.03 -7.52 -8.91
N ILE A 177 -7.25 -8.33 -7.86
CA ILE A 177 -7.76 -9.70 -8.01
C ILE A 177 -9.16 -9.81 -7.40
N GLY A 178 -9.32 -9.43 -6.13
CA GLY A 178 -10.60 -9.56 -5.42
C GLY A 178 -11.71 -8.65 -5.97
N GLY A 179 -11.37 -7.63 -6.77
CA GLY A 179 -12.34 -6.80 -7.48
C GLY A 179 -12.87 -7.41 -8.78
N VAL A 180 -12.25 -8.51 -9.27
CA VAL A 180 -12.57 -9.13 -10.56
C VAL A 180 -12.97 -10.60 -10.41
N VAL A 181 -12.33 -11.31 -9.48
CA VAL A 181 -12.52 -12.74 -9.24
C VAL A 181 -13.12 -12.95 -7.86
N ASP A 182 -14.12 -13.85 -7.77
CA ASP A 182 -14.64 -14.34 -6.50
C ASP A 182 -13.63 -15.30 -5.85
N VAL A 183 -12.70 -14.74 -5.07
CA VAL A 183 -11.61 -15.49 -4.44
C VAL A 183 -12.13 -16.58 -3.49
N PRO A 184 -13.13 -16.33 -2.61
CA PRO A 184 -13.74 -17.39 -1.82
C PRO A 184 -14.28 -18.56 -2.65
N ALA A 185 -14.99 -18.28 -3.75
CA ALA A 185 -15.51 -19.34 -4.61
C ALA A 185 -14.38 -20.16 -5.28
N VAL A 186 -13.29 -19.51 -5.72
CA VAL A 186 -12.13 -20.21 -6.29
C VAL A 186 -11.43 -21.08 -5.24
N ARG A 187 -11.32 -20.60 -4.00
CA ARG A 187 -10.77 -21.38 -2.89
C ARG A 187 -11.60 -22.63 -2.61
N ASP A 188 -12.91 -22.45 -2.46
CA ASP A 188 -13.82 -23.55 -2.13
C ASP A 188 -13.86 -24.58 -3.27
N TYR A 189 -13.80 -24.11 -4.53
CA TYR A 189 -13.64 -24.99 -5.68
C TYR A 189 -12.30 -25.73 -5.67
N ALA A 190 -11.18 -25.04 -5.45
CA ALA A 190 -9.86 -25.66 -5.41
C ALA A 190 -9.77 -26.74 -4.32
N ALA A 191 -10.42 -26.54 -3.18
CA ALA A 191 -10.46 -27.51 -2.08
C ALA A 191 -11.22 -28.79 -2.44
N SER A 192 -12.12 -28.75 -3.43
CA SER A 192 -12.83 -29.93 -3.92
C SER A 192 -12.04 -30.77 -4.92
N LEU A 193 -10.89 -30.28 -5.41
CA LEU A 193 -10.15 -30.95 -6.47
C LEU A 193 -9.32 -32.13 -5.95
N PRO A 194 -9.15 -33.19 -6.76
CA PRO A 194 -8.34 -34.34 -6.37
C PRO A 194 -6.91 -33.95 -6.00
N TYR A 195 -6.38 -34.59 -4.96
CA TYR A 195 -5.00 -34.42 -4.48
C TYR A 195 -4.67 -33.05 -3.87
N VAL A 196 -5.65 -32.15 -3.74
CA VAL A 196 -5.48 -30.90 -3.01
C VAL A 196 -5.61 -31.17 -1.51
N GLU A 197 -4.51 -30.95 -0.79
CA GLU A 197 -4.40 -31.23 0.64
C GLU A 197 -4.49 -29.95 1.48
N TYR A 198 -4.19 -28.80 0.86
CA TYR A 198 -4.25 -27.49 1.51
C TYR A 198 -4.70 -26.43 0.53
N VAL A 199 -5.62 -25.57 0.95
CA VAL A 199 -6.01 -24.36 0.21
C VAL A 199 -6.09 -23.19 1.18
N THR A 200 -5.56 -22.05 0.76
CA THR A 200 -5.73 -20.80 1.49
C THR A 200 -5.94 -19.64 0.52
N ASP A 201 -6.71 -18.65 0.98
CA ASP A 201 -6.77 -17.32 0.40
C ASP A 201 -6.07 -16.34 1.35
N ASN A 202 -5.21 -15.48 0.80
CA ASN A 202 -4.49 -14.51 1.62
C ASN A 202 -4.27 -13.18 0.89
N LEU A 203 -4.17 -12.10 1.66
CA LEU A 203 -3.77 -10.80 1.14
C LEU A 203 -2.28 -10.81 0.81
N TYR A 204 -1.95 -10.46 -0.44
CA TYR A 204 -0.58 -10.28 -0.92
C TYR A 204 0.32 -11.51 -0.73
N THR A 205 0.09 -12.58 -1.48
CA THR A 205 0.92 -13.80 -1.43
C THR A 205 2.40 -13.55 -1.72
N CYS A 206 2.75 -12.46 -2.40
CA CYS A 206 4.14 -12.06 -2.63
C CYS A 206 4.81 -11.33 -1.46
N SER A 207 4.09 -10.99 -0.39
CA SER A 207 4.69 -10.37 0.80
C SER A 207 5.64 -11.33 1.51
N GLN A 208 6.67 -10.79 2.14
CA GLN A 208 7.67 -11.58 2.86
C GLN A 208 7.04 -12.45 3.95
N ASP A 209 6.16 -11.87 4.76
CA ASP A 209 5.44 -12.60 5.82
C ASP A 209 4.64 -13.79 5.27
N THR A 210 3.98 -13.63 4.12
CA THR A 210 3.24 -14.75 3.51
C THR A 210 4.20 -15.80 2.97
N GLN A 211 5.32 -15.43 2.35
CA GLN A 211 6.29 -16.42 1.86
C GLN A 211 6.83 -17.30 2.99
N GLU A 212 7.08 -16.73 4.17
CA GLU A 212 7.49 -17.49 5.36
C GLU A 212 6.38 -18.42 5.86
N ILE A 213 5.13 -17.96 5.86
CA ILE A 213 3.96 -18.80 6.17
C ILE A 213 3.81 -19.93 5.15
N MET A 214 3.94 -19.63 3.86
CA MET A 214 3.84 -20.61 2.78
C MET A 214 4.92 -21.69 2.92
N THR A 215 6.17 -21.29 3.18
CA THR A 215 7.28 -22.23 3.46
C THR A 215 6.94 -23.18 4.60
N ARG A 216 6.41 -22.65 5.70
CA ARG A 216 6.01 -23.43 6.87
C ARG A 216 4.87 -24.39 6.57
N VAL A 217 3.82 -23.91 5.89
CA VAL A 217 2.66 -24.72 5.49
C VAL A 217 3.08 -25.87 4.57
N ILE A 218 4.01 -25.62 3.63
CA ILE A 218 4.59 -26.66 2.77
C ILE A 218 5.21 -27.77 3.61
N MET A 219 6.03 -27.41 4.60
CA MET A 219 6.69 -28.38 5.47
C MET A 219 5.69 -29.12 6.38
N GLU A 220 4.82 -28.38 7.08
CA GLU A 220 3.85 -28.93 8.04
C GLU A 220 2.84 -29.88 7.39
N ASN A 221 2.37 -29.52 6.20
CA ASN A 221 1.41 -30.34 5.46
C ASN A 221 2.09 -31.32 4.51
N SER A 222 3.43 -31.38 4.46
CA SER A 222 4.25 -32.18 3.54
C SER A 222 3.71 -32.14 2.10
N LEU A 223 3.51 -30.92 1.61
CA LEU A 223 3.07 -30.64 0.25
C LEU A 223 4.24 -30.90 -0.71
N ASN A 224 3.95 -31.45 -1.88
CA ASN A 224 4.98 -31.74 -2.90
C ASN A 224 4.68 -31.09 -4.27
N ARG A 225 3.55 -30.40 -4.40
CA ARG A 225 3.18 -29.61 -5.59
C ARG A 225 2.49 -28.35 -5.12
N ILE A 226 2.85 -27.20 -5.71
CA ILE A 226 2.32 -25.92 -5.29
C ILE A 226 1.71 -25.21 -6.49
N VAL A 227 0.50 -24.70 -6.30
CA VAL A 227 -0.21 -23.84 -7.24
C VAL A 227 -0.38 -22.49 -6.57
N VAL A 228 0.21 -21.46 -7.16
CA VAL A 228 0.04 -20.07 -6.71
C VAL A 228 -0.83 -19.34 -7.73
N ALA A 229 -2.06 -19.03 -7.36
CA ALA A 229 -2.96 -18.21 -8.16
C ALA A 229 -2.76 -16.74 -7.77
N ALA A 230 -1.85 -16.06 -8.46
CA ALA A 230 -1.45 -14.68 -8.16
C ALA A 230 -1.32 -13.80 -9.42
N CYS A 231 -0.78 -12.59 -9.22
CA CYS A 231 -0.50 -11.61 -10.27
C CYS A 231 0.53 -12.12 -11.31
N THR A 232 0.96 -11.23 -12.20
CA THR A 232 1.84 -11.57 -13.33
C THR A 232 3.10 -12.36 -12.92
N PRO A 233 3.41 -13.49 -13.61
CA PRO A 233 4.61 -14.29 -13.34
C PRO A 233 5.88 -13.50 -13.65
N LYS A 234 5.83 -12.56 -14.60
CA LYS A 234 6.98 -11.72 -14.99
C LYS A 234 7.63 -11.00 -13.81
N THR A 235 6.87 -10.66 -12.77
CA THR A 235 7.38 -9.94 -11.59
C THR A 235 7.49 -10.82 -10.35
N HIS A 236 6.81 -11.97 -10.28
CA HIS A 236 6.69 -12.76 -9.05
C HIS A 236 7.16 -14.21 -9.15
N GLU A 237 7.37 -14.76 -10.35
CA GLU A 237 7.74 -16.17 -10.53
C GLU A 237 9.02 -16.54 -9.78
N ALA A 238 10.09 -15.75 -9.94
CA ALA A 238 11.37 -15.99 -9.26
C ALA A 238 11.22 -15.99 -7.72
N LEU A 239 10.35 -15.14 -7.20
CA LEU A 239 10.08 -15.01 -5.76
C LEU A 239 9.35 -16.24 -5.21
N PHE A 240 8.36 -16.77 -5.94
CA PHE A 240 7.72 -18.01 -5.55
C PHE A 240 8.65 -19.22 -5.70
N GLN A 241 9.46 -19.29 -6.76
CA GLN A 241 10.49 -20.32 -6.92
C GLN A 241 11.49 -20.31 -5.75
N GLU A 242 11.94 -19.12 -5.33
CA GLU A 242 12.79 -18.98 -4.15
C GLU A 242 12.09 -19.48 -2.88
N THR A 243 10.78 -19.21 -2.72
CA THR A 243 10.01 -19.71 -1.58
C THR A 243 9.93 -21.24 -1.57
N LEU A 244 9.74 -21.88 -2.74
CA LEU A 244 9.73 -23.34 -2.86
C LEU A 244 11.10 -23.95 -2.53
N ALA A 245 12.18 -23.36 -3.04
CA ALA A 245 13.54 -23.79 -2.72
C ALA A 245 13.82 -23.66 -1.21
N ASN A 246 13.34 -22.58 -0.57
CA ASN A 246 13.43 -22.41 0.88
C ASN A 246 12.57 -23.43 1.67
N ALA A 247 11.57 -24.04 1.03
CA ALA A 247 10.78 -25.13 1.60
C ALA A 247 11.38 -26.52 1.32
N GLY A 248 12.43 -26.60 0.52
CA GLY A 248 13.06 -27.85 0.09
C GLY A 248 12.30 -28.56 -1.04
N LEU A 249 11.54 -27.82 -1.86
CA LEU A 249 10.85 -28.32 -3.07
C LEU A 249 11.49 -27.81 -4.36
#